data_AF-A0A662JGE0-F1
#
_entry.id   AF-A0A662JGE0-F1
#
_cell.length_a   1.000
_cell.length_b   1.000
_cell.length_c   1.000
_cell.angle_alpha   90.00
_cell.angle_beta   90.00
_cell.angle_gamma   90.00
#
_symmetry.space_group_name_H-M   'P 1'
#
loop_
_entity.id
_entity.type
_entity.pdbx_description
1 polymer ?
#
loop_
_entity_poly.entity_id
_entity_poly.type
_entity_poly.pdbx_seq_one_letter_code
_entity_poly.pdbx_strand_id
1 'polypeptide(L)'
;MDLLNEWISASKETLKLIGDMASKKPRDRLDLLNLMNLSLYAMAKSLLDWYQRLENPETLSMLSDEELQELAGKISKIAKEFVKYDIKTTRRFSKRGVKSDELKTFEDLYSQSLEDLLSFEDEEGY
;
A
#
# COMPACT_ATOMS: atom_id res chain seq x y z
N MET A 1 -5.45 19.51 -16.94
CA MET A 1 -6.41 18.38 -16.88
C MET A 1 -6.68 18.17 -15.39
N ASP A 2 -7.87 17.68 -15.03
CA ASP A 2 -8.30 17.62 -13.62
C ASP A 2 -7.53 16.53 -12.86
N LEU A 3 -6.83 16.91 -11.78
CA LEU A 3 -5.95 16.04 -10.98
C LEU A 3 -6.67 14.78 -10.48
N LEU A 4 -7.97 14.89 -10.19
CA LEU A 4 -8.79 13.75 -9.79
C LEU A 4 -8.95 12.73 -10.93
N ASN A 5 -9.17 13.21 -12.15
CA ASN A 5 -9.34 12.37 -13.32
C ASN A 5 -8.02 11.68 -13.72
N GLU A 6 -6.89 12.37 -13.59
CA GLU A 6 -5.56 11.79 -13.78
C GLU A 6 -5.30 10.66 -12.76
N TRP A 7 -5.63 10.89 -11.49
CA TRP A 7 -5.49 9.89 -10.44
C TRP A 7 -6.37 8.64 -10.69
N ILE A 8 -7.64 8.84 -11.06
CA ILE A 8 -8.55 7.74 -11.39
C ILE A 8 -8.02 6.94 -12.59
N SER A 9 -7.51 7.63 -13.61
CA SER A 9 -6.95 6.99 -14.81
C SER A 9 -5.73 6.14 -14.46
N ALA A 10 -4.76 6.71 -13.74
CA ALA A 10 -3.56 6.01 -13.31
C ALA A 10 -3.86 4.80 -12.41
N SER A 11 -4.86 4.92 -11.52
CA SER A 11 -5.32 3.82 -10.68
C SER A 11 -5.93 2.68 -11.48
N LYS A 12 -6.73 2.99 -12.51
CA LYS A 12 -7.30 1.99 -13.42
C LYS A 12 -6.23 1.27 -14.23
N GLU A 13 -5.23 2.01 -14.73
CA GLU A 13 -4.10 1.42 -15.45
C GLU A 13 -3.29 0.48 -14.55
N THR A 14 -3.02 0.90 -13.32
CA THR A 14 -2.33 0.06 -12.32
C THR A 14 -3.10 -1.23 -12.03
N LEU A 15 -4.43 -1.15 -11.85
CA LEU A 15 -5.29 -2.33 -11.67
C LEU A 15 -5.23 -3.27 -12.88
N LYS A 16 -5.21 -2.72 -14.09
CA LYS A 16 -5.07 -3.51 -15.31
C LYS A 16 -3.72 -4.24 -15.34
N LEU A 17 -2.62 -3.54 -15.06
CA LEU A 17 -1.29 -4.14 -15.03
C LEU A 17 -1.19 -5.28 -14.01
N ILE A 18 -1.73 -5.08 -12.80
CA ILE A 18 -1.81 -6.12 -11.77
C ILE A 18 -2.63 -7.31 -12.29
N GLY A 19 -3.79 -7.07 -12.91
CA GLY A 19 -4.65 -8.11 -13.47
C GLY A 19 -3.99 -8.92 -14.60
N ASP A 20 -3.32 -8.23 -15.53
CA ASP A 20 -2.62 -8.83 -16.65
C ASP A 20 -1.47 -9.73 -16.15
N MET A 21 -0.66 -9.22 -15.23
CA MET A 21 0.39 -10.01 -14.58
C MET A 21 -0.19 -11.17 -13.76
N ALA A 22 -1.29 -10.94 -13.04
CA ALA A 22 -2.00 -11.93 -12.24
C ALA A 22 -2.81 -12.93 -13.06
N SER A 23 -2.89 -12.79 -14.39
CA SER A 23 -3.54 -13.75 -15.29
C SER A 23 -2.54 -14.58 -16.11
N LYS A 24 -1.31 -14.09 -16.34
CA LYS A 24 -0.23 -14.82 -17.03
C LYS A 24 -0.03 -16.22 -16.45
N LYS A 25 0.01 -17.25 -17.30
CA LYS A 25 0.34 -18.65 -16.97
C LYS A 25 1.12 -19.32 -18.12
N PRO A 26 2.16 -20.13 -17.84
CA PRO A 26 2.79 -20.36 -16.52
C PRO A 26 3.50 -19.10 -16.02
N ARG A 27 3.84 -19.06 -14.72
CA ARG A 27 4.69 -18.00 -14.14
C ARG A 27 5.97 -18.60 -13.62
N ASP A 28 7.08 -17.97 -13.98
CA ASP A 28 8.35 -18.25 -13.31
C ASP A 28 8.47 -17.47 -11.98
N ARG A 29 9.60 -17.64 -11.31
CA ARG A 29 9.86 -16.97 -10.03
C ARG A 29 9.93 -15.44 -10.18
N LEU A 30 10.49 -14.94 -11.27
CA LEU A 30 10.64 -13.51 -11.51
C LEU A 30 9.27 -12.86 -11.76
N ASP A 31 8.40 -13.52 -12.52
CA ASP A 31 7.01 -13.11 -12.72
C ASP A 31 6.26 -12.97 -11.39
N LEU A 32 6.45 -13.91 -10.46
CA LEU A 32 5.83 -13.87 -9.13
C LEU A 32 6.36 -12.71 -8.28
N LEU A 33 7.68 -12.48 -8.29
CA LEU A 33 8.32 -11.38 -7.55
C LEU A 33 7.88 -10.01 -8.10
N ASN A 34 7.82 -9.86 -9.42
CA ASN A 34 7.38 -8.62 -10.05
C ASN A 34 5.90 -8.34 -9.74
N LEU A 35 5.04 -9.36 -9.74
CA LEU A 35 3.64 -9.19 -9.36
C LEU A 35 3.51 -8.73 -7.90
N MET A 36 4.30 -9.33 -7.00
CA MET A 36 4.34 -8.91 -5.60
C MET A 36 4.79 -7.45 -5.47
N ASN A 37 5.90 -7.07 -6.11
CA ASN A 37 6.43 -5.71 -6.06
C ASN A 37 5.44 -4.68 -6.59
N LEU A 38 4.85 -4.93 -7.77
CA LEU A 38 3.85 -4.02 -8.34
C LEU A 38 2.63 -3.87 -7.42
N SER A 39 2.15 -4.98 -6.84
CA SER A 39 1.00 -4.95 -5.94
C SER A 39 1.30 -4.16 -4.66
N LEU A 40 2.48 -4.36 -4.06
CA LEU A 40 2.92 -3.64 -2.87
C LEU A 40 3.07 -2.13 -3.15
N TYR A 41 3.69 -1.78 -4.27
CA TYR A 41 3.84 -0.39 -4.69
C TYR A 41 2.48 0.30 -4.90
N ALA A 42 1.55 -0.36 -5.59
CA ALA A 42 0.21 0.17 -5.80
C ALA A 42 -0.55 0.40 -4.49
N MET A 43 -0.43 -0.54 -3.54
CA MET A 43 -1.01 -0.38 -2.20
C MET A 43 -0.37 0.78 -1.43
N ALA A 44 0.96 0.88 -1.43
CA ALA A 44 1.68 1.94 -0.72
C ALA A 44 1.28 3.33 -1.22
N LYS A 45 1.27 3.53 -2.55
CA LYS A 45 0.84 4.79 -3.18
C LYS A 45 -0.60 5.16 -2.78
N SER A 46 -1.52 4.20 -2.89
CA SER A 46 -2.92 4.45 -2.53
C SER A 46 -3.11 4.77 -1.05
N LEU A 47 -2.34 4.13 -0.15
CA LEU A 47 -2.39 4.42 1.29
C LEU A 47 -1.88 5.83 1.59
N LEU A 48 -0.78 6.26 0.95
CA LEU A 48 -0.24 7.61 1.10
C LEU A 48 -1.27 8.67 0.68
N ASP A 49 -1.88 8.51 -0.48
CA ASP A 49 -2.91 9.44 -0.96
C ASP A 49 -4.09 9.52 0.02
N TRP A 50 -4.46 8.40 0.64
CA TRP A 50 -5.50 8.37 1.68
C TRP A 50 -5.09 9.10 2.96
N TYR A 51 -3.84 8.95 3.42
CA TYR A 51 -3.33 9.72 4.57
C TYR A 51 -3.40 11.22 4.30
N GLN A 52 -2.92 11.68 3.13
CA GLN A 52 -2.99 13.08 2.73
C GLN A 52 -4.44 13.61 2.67
N ARG A 53 -5.39 12.81 2.17
CA ARG A 53 -6.82 13.18 2.16
C ARG A 53 -7.42 13.29 3.55
N LEU A 54 -7.06 12.39 4.47
CA LEU A 54 -7.52 12.43 5.85
C LEU A 54 -6.94 13.62 6.63
N GLU A 55 -5.79 14.13 6.23
CA GLU A 55 -5.19 15.34 6.80
C GLU A 55 -5.83 16.65 6.28
N ASN A 56 -6.69 16.58 5.26
CA ASN A 56 -7.35 17.74 4.67
C ASN A 56 -8.79 17.91 5.21
N PRO A 57 -9.06 18.91 6.09
CA PRO A 57 -10.39 19.13 6.66
C PRO A 57 -11.47 19.46 5.63
N GLU A 58 -11.12 20.08 4.49
CA GLU A 58 -12.09 20.37 3.43
C GLU A 58 -12.61 19.08 2.80
N THR A 59 -11.71 18.11 2.54
CA THR A 59 -12.10 16.79 2.01
C THR A 59 -13.01 16.07 2.99
N LEU A 60 -12.68 16.10 4.28
CA LEU A 60 -13.49 15.47 5.32
C LEU A 60 -14.86 16.14 5.47
N SER A 61 -14.94 17.47 5.35
CA SER A 61 -16.19 18.22 5.48
C SER A 61 -17.21 17.95 4.38
N MET A 62 -16.77 17.38 3.26
CA MET A 62 -17.65 17.00 2.14
C MET A 62 -18.31 15.63 2.34
N LEU A 63 -17.90 14.85 3.34
CA LEU A 63 -18.40 13.50 3.59
C LEU A 63 -19.46 13.52 4.69
N SER A 64 -20.54 12.76 4.49
CA SER A 64 -21.52 12.47 5.55
C SER A 64 -20.96 11.52 6.60
N ASP A 65 -21.59 11.51 7.79
CA ASP A 65 -21.24 10.56 8.86
C ASP A 65 -21.38 9.10 8.39
N GLU A 66 -22.41 8.79 7.59
CA GLU A 66 -22.60 7.46 7.01
C GLU A 66 -21.46 7.08 6.06
N GLU A 67 -21.01 7.99 5.20
CA GLU A 67 -19.88 7.76 4.30
C GLU A 67 -18.56 7.57 5.07
N LEU A 68 -18.34 8.36 6.12
CA LEU A 68 -17.17 8.21 7.01
C LEU A 68 -17.18 6.85 7.72
N GLN A 69 -18.33 6.41 8.23
CA GLN A 69 -18.47 5.09 8.85
C GLN A 69 -18.21 3.96 7.85
N GLU A 70 -18.73 4.07 6.62
CA GLU A 70 -18.49 3.08 5.56
C GLU A 70 -17.00 3.01 5.21
N LEU A 71 -16.36 4.16 4.98
CA LEU A 71 -14.94 4.25 4.63
C LEU A 71 -14.05 3.70 5.74
N ALA A 72 -14.26 4.13 6.98
CA ALA A 72 -13.52 3.63 8.15
C ALA A 72 -13.71 2.11 8.33
N GLY A 73 -14.93 1.60 8.13
CA GLY A 73 -15.24 0.17 8.17
C GLY A 73 -14.49 -0.61 7.10
N LYS A 74 -14.49 -0.14 5.85
CA LYS A 74 -13.80 -0.80 4.73
C LYS A 74 -12.28 -0.79 4.89
N ILE A 75 -11.69 0.38 5.18
CA ILE A 75 -10.24 0.54 5.33
C ILE A 75 -9.74 -0.32 6.50
N SER A 76 -10.40 -0.26 7.65
CA SER A 76 -10.01 -1.06 8.82
C SER A 76 -10.12 -2.56 8.58
N LYS A 77 -11.10 -3.02 7.79
CA LYS A 77 -11.22 -4.43 7.40
C LYS A 77 -10.05 -4.88 6.52
N ILE A 78 -9.73 -4.12 5.48
CA ILE A 78 -8.60 -4.41 4.57
C ILE A 78 -7.29 -4.47 5.36
N ALA A 79 -7.04 -3.47 6.21
CA ALA A 79 -5.84 -3.43 7.06
C ALA A 79 -5.75 -4.66 7.97
N LYS A 80 -6.85 -5.03 8.63
CA LYS A 80 -6.91 -6.24 9.48
C LYS A 80 -6.61 -7.52 8.69
N GLU A 81 -7.16 -7.66 7.50
CA GLU A 81 -6.94 -8.83 6.65
C GLU A 81 -5.48 -8.92 6.19
N PHE A 82 -4.90 -7.81 5.74
CA PHE A 82 -3.51 -7.75 5.29
C PHE A 82 -2.52 -8.02 6.42
N VAL A 83 -2.65 -7.35 7.56
CA VAL A 83 -1.76 -7.54 8.72
C VAL A 83 -1.86 -8.97 9.27
N LYS A 84 -3.06 -9.58 9.30
CA LYS A 84 -3.22 -10.98 9.69
C LYS A 84 -2.48 -11.92 8.74
N TYR A 85 -2.54 -11.66 7.44
CA TYR A 85 -1.82 -12.44 6.45
C TYR A 85 -0.30 -12.31 6.65
N ASP A 86 0.20 -11.09 6.80
CA ASP A 86 1.62 -10.81 7.03
C ASP A 86 2.16 -11.54 8.28
N ILE A 87 1.48 -11.41 9.43
CA ILE A 87 1.84 -12.14 10.66
C ILE A 87 1.92 -13.65 10.41
N LYS A 88 0.94 -14.20 9.69
CA LYS A 88 0.89 -15.64 9.38
C LYS A 88 2.04 -16.06 8.48
N THR A 89 2.41 -15.27 7.49
CA THR A 89 3.51 -15.58 6.56
C THR A 89 4.87 -15.41 7.24
N THR A 90 5.09 -14.32 7.96
CA THR A 90 6.34 -14.06 8.67
C THR A 90 6.65 -15.14 9.69
N ARG A 91 5.64 -15.59 10.46
CA ARG A 91 5.77 -16.77 11.36
C ARG A 91 6.12 -18.07 10.63
N ARG A 92 5.69 -18.23 9.38
CA ARG A 92 6.02 -19.42 8.58
C ARG A 92 7.47 -19.40 8.13
N PHE A 93 8.00 -18.23 7.79
CA PHE A 93 9.38 -18.06 7.35
C PHE A 93 10.38 -18.07 8.52
N SER A 94 10.03 -17.50 9.69
CA SER A 94 10.90 -17.55 10.88
C SER A 94 11.13 -18.99 11.37
N LYS A 95 10.10 -19.86 11.32
CA LYS A 95 10.22 -21.30 11.59
C LYS A 95 11.14 -22.06 10.62
N ARG A 96 11.56 -21.44 9.51
CA ARG A 96 12.47 -22.00 8.50
C ARG A 96 13.91 -21.50 8.66
N GLY A 97 14.24 -20.84 9.78
CA GLY A 97 15.62 -20.50 10.14
C GLY A 97 16.03 -19.03 9.91
N VAL A 98 15.09 -18.16 9.53
CA VAL A 98 15.34 -16.71 9.53
C VAL A 98 15.36 -16.23 10.98
N LYS A 99 16.50 -15.71 11.45
CA LYS A 99 16.67 -15.24 12.83
C LYS A 99 15.75 -14.04 13.08
N SER A 100 15.06 -14.04 14.22
CA SER A 100 14.14 -12.96 14.63
C SER A 100 14.82 -11.60 14.78
N ASP A 101 16.12 -11.60 15.05
CA ASP A 101 16.89 -10.39 15.41
C ASP A 101 17.17 -9.47 14.21
N GLU A 102 16.83 -9.88 12.99
CA GLU A 102 16.89 -9.05 11.77
C GLU A 102 15.54 -8.39 11.43
N LEU A 103 14.45 -8.81 12.07
CA LEU A 103 13.13 -8.23 11.86
C LEU A 103 12.96 -7.06 12.83
N LYS A 104 13.19 -5.84 12.32
CA LYS A 104 12.80 -4.60 13.00
C LYS A 104 11.33 -4.70 13.42
N THR A 105 11.02 -4.30 14.65
CA THR A 105 9.62 -4.24 15.09
C THR A 105 8.86 -3.19 14.28
N PHE A 106 7.53 -3.25 14.30
CA PHE A 106 6.71 -2.21 13.67
C PHE A 106 7.09 -0.81 14.19
N GLU A 107 7.37 -0.69 15.49
CA GLU A 107 7.81 0.58 16.11
C GLU A 107 9.22 1.01 15.64
N ASP A 108 10.14 0.07 15.38
CA ASP A 108 11.49 0.36 14.86
C ASP A 108 11.49 0.80 13.37
N LEU A 109 10.44 0.45 12.62
CA LEU A 109 10.26 0.85 11.22
C LEU A 109 9.62 2.24 11.07
N TYR A 110 8.90 2.70 12.11
CA TYR A 110 8.19 3.98 12.13
C TYR A 110 8.79 4.99 13.13
N SER A 111 9.94 4.71 13.73
CA SER A 111 10.67 5.65 14.59
C SER A 111 11.46 6.70 13.81
N GLN A 112 11.82 6.41 12.56
CA GLN A 112 12.09 7.44 11.55
C GLN A 112 10.72 7.77 10.97
N SER A 113 10.31 9.03 11.08
CA SER A 113 8.94 9.44 10.83
C SER A 113 8.51 9.00 9.44
N LEU A 114 7.21 8.72 9.27
CA LEU A 114 6.60 8.46 7.95
C LEU A 114 7.13 9.46 6.90
N GLU A 115 7.42 10.68 7.31
CA GLU A 115 8.02 11.77 6.51
C GLU A 115 9.33 11.38 5.81
N ASP A 116 10.23 10.59 6.42
CA ASP A 116 11.50 10.13 5.80
C ASP A 116 11.27 9.08 4.70
N LEU A 117 10.18 8.32 4.78
CA LEU A 117 9.78 7.35 3.75
C LEU A 117 8.99 8.01 2.61
N LEU A 118 8.48 9.22 2.88
CA LEU A 118 7.65 10.04 2.00
C LEU A 118 8.43 11.18 1.33
N SER A 119 9.64 11.47 1.80
CA SER A 119 10.61 12.39 1.20
C SER A 119 11.35 11.75 0.02
N PHE A 120 10.60 11.12 -0.89
CA PHE A 120 11.03 11.11 -2.29
C PHE A 120 10.92 12.54 -2.81
N GLU A 121 11.84 13.40 -2.34
CA GLU A 121 12.16 14.65 -3.00
C GLU A 121 12.59 14.32 -4.43
N ASP A 122 12.08 15.13 -5.35
CA ASP A 122 12.36 15.08 -6.77
C ASP A 122 13.88 15.03 -7.05
N GLU A 123 14.44 13.83 -7.26
CA GLU A 123 15.67 13.71 -8.05
C GLU A 123 15.34 13.78 -9.55
N GLU A 124 14.76 14.91 -9.98
CA GLU A 124 15.08 15.51 -11.27
C GLU A 124 15.78 16.84 -11.01
N GLY A 125 17.11 16.82 -11.06
CA GLY A 125 17.93 18.00 -10.80
C GLY A 125 19.40 17.84 -11.14
N TYR A 126 19.68 17.89 -12.45
CA TYR A 126 20.98 18.06 -13.17
C TYR A 126 21.73 16.80 -13.64
#